data_AF-A0A1F9BAS9-F1
#
_entry.id   AF-A0A1F9BAS9-F1
#
_cell.length_a   1.000
_cell.length_b   1.000
_cell.length_c   1.000
_cell.angle_alpha   90.00
_cell.angle_beta   90.00
_cell.angle_gamma   90.00
#
_symmetry.space_group_name_H-M   'P 1'
#
loop_
_entity.id
_entity.type
_entity.pdbx_description
1 polymer ?
#
loop_
_entity_poly.entity_id
_entity_poly.type
_entity_poly.pdbx_seq_one_letter_code
_entity_poly.pdbx_strand_id
1 'polypeptide(L)'
;MGDIKLILRQLKELIKKEMLILLRDRQTILLLFLMPVALILFLSLAMEGVWTDRLTGRKIQLVVENESKLPKANLLEGKIKSNKMIQHVERPQGMDNDQIFADGRVHAVVTIPKGFDEGGKPVEIYFDPVIDASYKIATRSLITSLTVEVVMGIENLDAVVAGLVVEKTRPNKEFPSPLQQNVPAYTIFAMFFIAIPMSIGFLKEKKDGTLQRLFTYPVNTNLVILGKIIPYYLINIFQFILMLLVGVYIMSHIISFSFHLGEHPWHMLPVTMVVAAATTSFGVLVAALARTPEQSSTLAATGAILMGVFGGI
;
A
#
# COMPACT_ATOMS: atom_id res chain seq x y z
N MET A 1 28.86 32.51 18.26
CA MET A 1 27.74 31.75 18.86
C MET A 1 26.43 32.55 18.93
N GLY A 2 26.47 33.90 18.98
CA GLY A 2 25.28 34.76 18.93
C GLY A 2 24.53 34.73 17.59
N ASP A 3 25.24 34.74 16.47
CA ASP A 3 24.63 34.79 15.13
C ASP A 3 23.86 33.52 14.77
N ILE A 4 24.38 32.35 15.13
CA ILE A 4 23.70 31.06 14.91
C ILE A 4 22.39 31.00 15.70
N LYS A 5 22.38 31.46 16.96
CA LYS A 5 21.17 31.53 17.78
C LYS A 5 20.14 32.50 17.17
N LEU A 6 20.59 33.63 16.63
CA LEU A 6 19.72 34.60 15.96
C LEU A 6 19.07 34.01 14.71
N ILE A 7 19.88 33.37 13.84
CA ILE A 7 19.43 32.67 12.62
C ILE A 7 18.39 31.60 12.93
N LEU A 8 18.65 30.75 13.93
CA LEU A 8 17.71 29.70 14.35
C LEU A 8 16.40 30.29 14.89
N ARG A 9 16.47 31.40 15.64
CA ARG A 9 15.28 32.10 16.13
C ARG A 9 14.46 32.68 14.97
N GLN A 10 15.12 33.34 14.01
CA GLN A 10 14.46 33.88 12.82
C GLN A 10 13.77 32.78 12.01
N LEU A 11 14.45 31.65 11.81
CA LEU A 11 13.90 30.52 11.06
C LEU A 11 12.68 29.93 11.75
N LYS A 12 12.77 29.74 13.08
CA LYS A 12 11.65 29.25 13.89
C LYS A 12 10.41 30.15 13.78
N GLU A 13 10.58 31.47 13.83
CA GLU A 13 9.44 32.39 13.72
C GLU A 13 8.83 32.40 12.32
N LEU A 14 9.65 32.27 11.27
CA LEU A 14 9.16 32.11 9.89
C LEU A 14 8.36 30.81 9.72
N ILE A 15 8.89 29.69 10.23
CA ILE A 15 8.21 28.39 10.23
C ILE A 15 6.88 28.48 10.97
N LYS A 16 6.89 29.08 12.18
CA LYS A 16 5.70 29.25 13.01
C LYS A 16 4.63 30.08 12.30
N LYS A 17 5.03 31.18 11.65
CA LYS A 17 4.12 32.03 10.86
C LYS A 17 3.45 31.22 9.75
N GLU A 18 4.20 30.45 8.98
CA GLU A 18 3.64 29.66 7.88
C GLU A 18 2.75 28.52 8.39
N MET A 19 3.17 27.80 9.43
CA MET A 19 2.34 26.76 10.06
C MET A 19 1.01 27.31 10.57
N LEU A 20 1.00 28.50 11.16
CA LEU A 20 -0.24 29.13 11.63
C LEU A 20 -1.16 29.52 10.47
N ILE A 21 -0.63 29.91 9.33
CA ILE A 21 -1.43 30.21 8.12
C ILE A 21 -2.08 28.92 7.63
N LEU A 22 -1.30 27.85 7.48
CA LEU A 22 -1.77 26.56 6.97
C LEU A 22 -2.80 25.91 7.89
N LEU A 23 -2.56 25.92 9.21
CA LEU A 23 -3.48 25.34 10.19
C LEU A 23 -4.76 26.16 10.41
N ARG A 24 -4.81 27.43 9.97
CA ARG A 24 -6.01 28.26 10.03
C ARG A 24 -6.86 28.17 8.76
N ASP A 25 -6.27 27.72 7.65
CA ASP A 25 -6.99 27.52 6.41
C ASP A 25 -7.69 26.16 6.39
N ARG A 26 -9.01 26.19 6.66
CA ARG A 26 -9.85 24.99 6.66
C ARG A 26 -9.87 24.29 5.30
N GLN A 27 -9.82 25.03 4.19
CA GLN A 27 -9.85 24.42 2.86
C GLN A 27 -8.55 23.65 2.62
N THR A 28 -7.42 24.24 3.00
CA THR A 28 -6.11 23.56 2.94
C THR A 28 -6.08 22.31 3.82
N ILE A 29 -6.59 22.37 5.06
CA ILE A 29 -6.66 21.17 5.92
C ILE A 29 -7.54 20.07 5.31
N LEU A 30 -8.73 20.43 4.81
CA LEU A 30 -9.64 19.46 4.19
C LEU A 30 -8.99 18.81 2.96
N LEU A 31 -8.33 19.60 2.13
CA LEU A 31 -7.63 19.15 0.94
C LEU A 31 -6.45 18.21 1.28
N LEU A 32 -5.62 18.57 2.27
CA LEU A 32 -4.39 17.83 2.57
C LEU A 32 -4.63 16.58 3.42
N PHE A 33 -5.69 16.55 4.22
CA PHE A 33 -5.90 15.44 5.17
C PHE A 33 -7.23 14.71 4.96
N LEU A 34 -8.35 15.43 4.85
CA LEU A 34 -9.66 14.78 4.78
C LEU A 34 -9.90 14.10 3.42
N MET A 35 -9.63 14.81 2.32
CA MET A 35 -9.84 14.29 0.97
C MET A 35 -9.01 13.01 0.71
N PRO A 36 -7.72 12.93 1.07
CA PRO A 36 -6.93 11.72 0.88
C PRO A 36 -7.42 10.53 1.70
N VAL A 37 -7.83 10.77 2.95
CA VAL A 37 -8.43 9.74 3.79
C VAL A 37 -9.72 9.23 3.18
N ALA A 38 -10.57 10.13 2.69
CA ALA A 38 -11.79 9.77 1.98
C ALA A 38 -11.48 8.96 0.70
N LEU A 39 -10.48 9.36 -0.08
CA LEU A 39 -10.08 8.63 -1.28
C LEU A 39 -9.61 7.21 -0.96
N ILE A 40 -8.76 7.02 0.04
CA ILE A 40 -8.34 5.67 0.47
C ILE A 40 -9.55 4.84 0.91
N LEU A 41 -10.43 5.41 1.72
CA LEU A 41 -11.66 4.77 2.18
C LEU A 41 -12.52 4.32 1.00
N PHE A 42 -12.91 5.26 0.14
CA PHE A 42 -13.81 5.00 -0.99
C PHE A 42 -13.20 4.02 -1.97
N LEU A 43 -11.92 4.18 -2.33
CA LEU A 43 -11.33 3.36 -3.37
C LEU A 43 -10.95 1.97 -2.87
N SER A 44 -10.53 1.84 -1.61
CA SER A 44 -10.26 0.52 -1.05
C SER A 44 -11.54 -0.29 -0.89
N LEU A 45 -12.65 0.34 -0.48
CA LEU A 45 -13.97 -0.29 -0.43
C LEU A 45 -14.52 -0.62 -1.83
N ALA A 46 -14.39 0.29 -2.79
CA ALA A 46 -14.86 0.07 -4.16
C ALA A 46 -14.08 -1.05 -4.85
N MET A 47 -12.77 -1.15 -4.59
CA MET A 47 -11.91 -2.17 -5.18
C MET A 47 -11.96 -3.53 -4.48
N GLU A 48 -12.48 -3.62 -3.25
CA GLU A 48 -12.63 -4.90 -2.55
C GLU A 48 -13.43 -5.90 -3.39
N GLY A 49 -14.57 -5.46 -3.96
CA GLY A 49 -15.42 -6.28 -4.84
C GLY A 49 -14.74 -6.69 -6.16
N VAL A 50 -14.02 -5.78 -6.81
CA VAL A 50 -13.32 -6.01 -8.08
C VAL A 50 -12.17 -7.00 -7.91
N TRP A 51 -11.43 -6.89 -6.79
CA TRP A 51 -10.41 -7.84 -6.44
C TRP A 51 -11.01 -9.20 -6.10
N THR A 52 -12.09 -9.26 -5.30
CA THR A 52 -12.76 -10.55 -5.03
C THR A 52 -13.25 -11.24 -6.30
N ASP A 53 -13.79 -10.50 -7.28
CA ASP A 53 -14.21 -11.09 -8.56
C ASP A 53 -13.03 -11.52 -9.44
N ARG A 54 -11.90 -10.79 -9.41
CA ARG A 54 -10.64 -11.26 -10.03
C ARG A 54 -10.06 -12.50 -9.34
N LEU A 55 -10.30 -12.65 -8.04
CA LEU A 55 -9.88 -13.77 -7.21
C LEU A 55 -10.78 -15.02 -7.42
N THR A 56 -12.07 -14.85 -7.70
CA THR A 56 -13.05 -15.95 -7.84
C THR A 56 -13.47 -16.27 -9.28
N GLY A 57 -13.29 -15.34 -10.23
CA GLY A 57 -13.82 -15.44 -11.59
C GLY A 57 -13.01 -16.31 -12.56
N ARG A 58 -11.76 -16.67 -12.25
CA ARG A 58 -10.97 -17.62 -13.05
C ARG A 58 -10.82 -18.95 -12.31
N LYS A 59 -11.11 -20.05 -13.00
CA LYS A 59 -10.87 -21.39 -12.46
C LYS A 59 -9.37 -21.59 -12.24
N ILE A 60 -9.00 -21.94 -11.00
CA ILE A 60 -7.63 -22.23 -10.61
C ILE A 60 -7.30 -23.63 -11.14
N GLN A 61 -6.36 -23.73 -12.08
CA GLN A 61 -5.89 -25.01 -12.61
C GLN A 61 -4.97 -25.68 -11.59
N LEU A 62 -5.44 -26.76 -10.97
CA LEU A 62 -4.79 -27.32 -9.78
C LEU A 62 -4.61 -28.83 -9.91
N VAL A 63 -3.41 -29.29 -9.59
CA VAL A 63 -3.09 -30.71 -9.44
C VAL A 63 -3.23 -31.07 -7.97
N VAL A 64 -3.98 -32.13 -7.66
CA VAL A 64 -4.11 -32.66 -6.30
C VAL A 64 -3.42 -34.01 -6.23
N GLU A 65 -2.48 -34.15 -5.30
CA GLU A 65 -1.75 -35.38 -5.05
C GLU A 65 -2.07 -35.89 -3.66
N ASN A 66 -2.83 -36.98 -3.60
CA ASN A 66 -3.18 -37.64 -2.36
C ASN A 66 -2.23 -38.82 -2.10
N GLU A 67 -1.21 -38.60 -1.29
CA GLU A 67 -0.25 -39.64 -0.90
C GLU A 67 -0.74 -40.50 0.26
N SER A 68 -1.64 -39.96 1.10
CA SER A 68 -2.19 -40.63 2.28
C SER A 68 -3.17 -41.74 1.90
N LYS A 69 -4.08 -41.48 0.95
CA LYS A 69 -5.19 -42.37 0.51
C LYS A 69 -6.15 -42.81 1.63
N LEU A 70 -6.04 -42.21 2.81
CA LEU A 70 -6.88 -42.47 3.96
C LEU A 70 -8.21 -41.67 3.91
N PRO A 71 -9.22 -42.00 4.74
CA PRO A 71 -10.57 -41.45 4.61
C PRO A 71 -10.66 -39.92 4.64
N LYS A 72 -9.91 -39.23 5.52
CA LYS A 72 -9.96 -37.77 5.60
C LYS A 72 -9.23 -37.14 4.43
N ALA A 73 -8.10 -37.72 4.01
CA ALA A 73 -7.39 -37.28 2.81
C ALA A 73 -8.24 -37.42 1.54
N ASN A 74 -8.97 -38.53 1.38
CA ASN A 74 -9.89 -38.75 0.26
C ASN A 74 -11.07 -37.76 0.29
N LEU A 75 -11.57 -37.44 1.49
CA LEU A 75 -12.65 -36.46 1.67
C LEU A 75 -12.17 -35.04 1.30
N LEU A 76 -10.97 -34.65 1.72
CA LEU A 76 -10.36 -33.38 1.35
C LEU A 76 -10.11 -33.30 -0.16
N GLU A 77 -9.54 -34.34 -0.77
CA GLU A 77 -9.35 -34.44 -2.22
C GLU A 77 -10.68 -34.27 -2.97
N GLY A 78 -11.74 -34.97 -2.53
CA GLY A 78 -13.07 -34.86 -3.11
C GLY A 78 -13.64 -33.45 -3.02
N LYS A 79 -13.50 -32.79 -1.87
CA LYS A 79 -13.95 -31.41 -1.67
C LYS A 79 -13.19 -30.41 -2.54
N ILE A 80 -11.87 -30.54 -2.64
CA ILE A 80 -11.03 -29.71 -3.50
C ILE A 80 -11.45 -29.89 -4.97
N LYS A 81 -11.60 -31.14 -5.45
CA LYS A 81 -12.02 -31.43 -6.83
C LYS A 81 -13.44 -30.98 -7.15
N SER A 82 -14.34 -30.96 -6.17
CA SER A 82 -15.74 -30.53 -6.34
C SER A 82 -15.95 -29.01 -6.26
N ASN A 83 -14.91 -28.24 -5.92
CA ASN A 83 -15.04 -26.81 -5.73
C ASN A 83 -15.23 -26.07 -7.06
N LYS A 84 -16.23 -25.18 -7.14
CA LYS A 84 -16.57 -24.43 -8.36
C LYS A 84 -15.43 -23.56 -8.89
N MET A 85 -14.49 -23.15 -8.02
CA MET A 85 -13.35 -22.30 -8.38
C MET A 85 -12.11 -23.11 -8.80
N ILE A 86 -12.14 -24.44 -8.72
CA ILE A 86 -11.01 -25.31 -9.06
C ILE A 86 -11.30 -26.04 -10.37
N GLN A 87 -10.35 -25.96 -11.30
CA GLN A 87 -10.29 -26.85 -12.44
C GLN A 87 -9.18 -27.86 -12.19
N HIS A 88 -9.58 -29.10 -11.92
CA HIS A 88 -8.60 -30.17 -11.73
C HIS A 88 -7.88 -30.47 -13.04
N VAL A 89 -6.55 -30.53 -12.97
CA VAL A 89 -5.69 -30.98 -14.07
C VAL A 89 -4.98 -32.25 -13.60
N GLU A 90 -5.00 -33.29 -14.42
CA GLU A 90 -4.22 -34.50 -14.15
C GLU A 90 -2.74 -34.24 -14.41
N ARG A 91 -1.88 -34.77 -13.54
CA ARG A 91 -0.43 -34.66 -13.70
C ARG A 91 0.05 -35.54 -14.86
N PRO A 92 0.73 -34.97 -15.88
CA PRO A 92 1.38 -35.77 -16.92
C PRO A 92 2.46 -36.67 -16.30
N GLN A 93 2.52 -37.95 -16.70
CA GLN A 93 3.48 -38.90 -16.15
C GLN A 93 4.93 -38.47 -16.45
N GLY A 94 5.77 -38.47 -15.40
CA GLY A 94 7.22 -38.23 -15.52
C GLY A 94 7.66 -36.76 -15.47
N MET A 95 6.74 -35.80 -15.32
CA MET A 95 7.11 -34.40 -15.14
C MET A 95 7.25 -34.01 -13.67
N ASP A 96 8.31 -33.27 -13.35
CA ASP A 96 8.48 -32.60 -12.05
C ASP A 96 7.64 -31.31 -11.96
N ASN A 97 7.47 -30.76 -10.76
CA ASN A 97 6.67 -29.55 -10.50
C ASN A 97 7.13 -28.40 -11.41
N ASP A 98 8.44 -28.20 -11.55
CA ASP A 98 9.01 -27.15 -12.41
C ASP A 98 8.66 -27.33 -13.89
N GLN A 99 8.58 -28.58 -14.38
CA GLN A 99 8.24 -28.87 -15.77
C GLN A 99 6.76 -28.64 -16.05
N ILE A 100 5.90 -28.92 -15.07
CA ILE A 100 4.45 -28.71 -15.16
C ILE A 100 4.11 -27.22 -15.09
N PHE A 101 4.81 -26.44 -14.29
CA PHE A 101 4.67 -24.99 -14.26
C PHE A 101 5.17 -24.34 -15.56
N ALA A 102 6.26 -24.85 -16.15
CA ALA A 102 6.78 -24.34 -17.43
C ALA A 102 5.81 -24.50 -18.61
N ASP A 103 4.91 -25.49 -18.55
CA ASP A 103 3.87 -25.74 -19.56
C ASP A 103 2.67 -24.79 -19.44
N GLY A 104 2.60 -23.97 -18.38
CA GLY A 104 1.60 -22.90 -18.19
C GLY A 104 0.16 -23.38 -17.97
N ARG A 105 -0.05 -24.70 -17.86
CA ARG A 105 -1.37 -25.34 -17.68
C ARG A 105 -1.75 -25.57 -16.22
N VAL A 106 -0.83 -25.41 -15.28
CA VAL A 106 -1.06 -25.66 -13.85
C VAL A 106 -0.55 -24.49 -13.03
N HIS A 107 -1.40 -24.01 -12.12
CA HIS A 107 -1.16 -22.84 -11.29
C HIS A 107 -0.63 -23.21 -9.90
N ALA A 108 -1.06 -24.36 -9.38
CA ALA A 108 -0.64 -24.88 -8.08
C ALA A 108 -0.70 -26.41 -8.05
N VAL A 109 0.17 -27.01 -7.23
CA VAL A 109 0.15 -28.43 -6.87
C VAL A 109 -0.12 -28.52 -5.38
N VAL A 110 -1.18 -29.24 -5.00
CA VAL A 110 -1.54 -29.49 -3.59
C VAL A 110 -1.22 -30.93 -3.27
N THR A 111 -0.33 -31.16 -2.31
CA THR A 111 0.08 -32.49 -1.86
C THR A 111 -0.48 -32.75 -0.46
N ILE A 112 -1.25 -33.84 -0.32
CA ILE A 112 -1.78 -34.33 0.96
C ILE A 112 -0.85 -35.48 1.42
N PRO A 113 0.08 -35.22 2.36
CA PRO A 113 1.12 -36.18 2.70
C PRO A 113 0.60 -37.36 3.53
N LYS A 114 1.37 -38.46 3.54
CA LYS A 114 1.18 -39.57 4.48
C LYS A 114 1.32 -39.07 5.92
N GLY A 115 0.27 -39.22 6.72
CA GLY A 115 0.19 -38.71 8.10
C GLY A 115 -0.72 -37.49 8.31
N PHE A 116 -1.39 -37.01 7.24
CA PHE A 116 -2.40 -35.94 7.33
C PHE A 116 -3.56 -36.31 8.25
N ASP A 117 -4.11 -37.52 8.12
CA ASP A 117 -5.29 -37.97 8.86
C ASP A 117 -5.08 -38.05 10.38
N GLU A 118 -3.82 -38.20 10.80
CA GLU A 118 -3.34 -38.27 12.18
C GLU A 118 -2.95 -36.89 12.74
N GLY A 119 -2.98 -35.85 11.91
CA GLY A 119 -2.52 -34.49 12.27
C GLY A 119 -1.00 -34.34 12.32
N GLY A 120 -0.25 -35.36 11.91
CA GLY A 120 1.22 -35.37 11.99
C GLY A 120 1.93 -34.58 10.89
N LYS A 121 1.25 -34.31 9.76
CA LYS A 121 1.79 -33.50 8.65
C LYS A 121 0.71 -32.62 7.99
N PRO A 122 1.01 -31.34 7.74
CA PRO A 122 0.08 -30.43 7.07
C PRO A 122 0.02 -30.66 5.56
N VAL A 123 -0.99 -30.09 4.91
CA VAL A 123 -1.08 -30.06 3.45
C VAL A 123 0.04 -29.19 2.89
N GLU A 124 0.69 -29.60 1.82
CA GLU A 124 1.73 -28.82 1.16
C GLU A 124 1.17 -28.20 -0.11
N ILE A 125 1.48 -26.92 -0.38
CA ILE A 125 1.09 -26.26 -1.62
C ILE A 125 2.34 -25.70 -2.31
N TYR A 126 2.51 -26.06 -3.58
CA TYR A 126 3.54 -25.54 -4.45
C TYR A 126 2.88 -24.66 -5.51
N PHE A 127 3.26 -23.39 -5.56
CA PHE A 127 2.76 -22.46 -6.57
C PHE A 127 3.76 -22.29 -7.70
N ASP A 128 3.24 -22.06 -8.90
CA ASP A 128 4.03 -21.57 -10.03
C ASP A 128 4.77 -20.27 -9.61
N PRO A 129 6.09 -20.15 -9.81
CA PRO A 129 6.86 -18.94 -9.52
C PRO A 129 6.35 -17.65 -10.21
N VAL A 130 5.61 -17.79 -11.32
CA VAL A 130 5.11 -16.68 -12.14
C VAL A 130 3.68 -16.26 -11.76
N ILE A 131 2.99 -17.03 -10.91
CA ILE A 131 1.60 -16.74 -10.54
C ILE A 131 1.47 -15.55 -9.58
N ASP A 132 0.43 -14.76 -9.79
CA ASP A 132 0.07 -13.60 -8.95
C ASP A 132 -0.22 -14.05 -7.50
N ALA A 133 0.33 -13.34 -6.49
CA ALA A 133 0.14 -13.76 -5.09
C ALA A 133 -1.33 -13.71 -4.64
N SER A 134 -2.18 -12.98 -5.35
CA SER A 134 -3.61 -12.95 -5.09
C SER A 134 -4.23 -14.32 -5.33
N TYR A 135 -3.79 -15.04 -6.38
CA TYR A 135 -4.16 -16.43 -6.61
C TYR A 135 -3.56 -17.35 -5.55
N LYS A 136 -2.32 -17.09 -5.12
CA LYS A 136 -1.71 -17.85 -4.02
C LYS A 136 -2.49 -17.73 -2.72
N ILE A 137 -2.89 -16.51 -2.35
CA ILE A 137 -3.67 -16.20 -1.15
C ILE A 137 -5.07 -16.81 -1.24
N ALA A 138 -5.78 -16.64 -2.37
CA ALA A 138 -7.11 -17.24 -2.53
C ALA A 138 -7.07 -18.77 -2.51
N THR A 139 -6.12 -19.38 -3.21
CA THR A 139 -5.95 -20.85 -3.21
C THR A 139 -5.60 -21.32 -1.80
N ARG A 140 -4.66 -20.66 -1.12
CA ARG A 140 -4.28 -21.00 0.26
C ARG A 140 -5.45 -20.88 1.21
N SER A 141 -6.20 -19.78 1.16
CA SER A 141 -7.38 -19.55 1.99
C SER A 141 -8.45 -20.61 1.75
N LEU A 142 -8.73 -20.93 0.48
CA LEU A 142 -9.66 -21.97 0.09
C LEU A 142 -9.23 -23.33 0.63
N ILE A 143 -8.00 -23.78 0.34
CA ILE A 143 -7.48 -25.07 0.79
C ILE A 143 -7.45 -25.12 2.32
N THR A 144 -7.07 -24.03 2.99
CA THR A 144 -7.09 -23.94 4.46
C THR A 144 -8.51 -24.09 4.99
N SER A 145 -9.51 -23.39 4.41
CA SER A 145 -10.91 -23.48 4.84
C SER A 145 -11.48 -24.90 4.66
N LEU A 146 -11.19 -25.54 3.52
CA LEU A 146 -11.59 -26.92 3.26
C LEU A 146 -10.89 -27.89 4.21
N THR A 147 -9.60 -27.68 4.45
CA THR A 147 -8.81 -28.51 5.36
C THR A 147 -9.33 -28.40 6.78
N VAL A 148 -9.61 -27.19 7.28
CA VAL A 148 -10.24 -26.97 8.58
C VAL A 148 -11.58 -27.70 8.64
N GLU A 149 -12.44 -27.56 7.63
CA GLU A 149 -13.74 -28.22 7.58
C GLU A 149 -13.64 -29.77 7.64
N VAL A 150 -12.63 -30.36 7.01
CA VAL A 150 -12.36 -31.82 7.08
C VAL A 150 -11.73 -32.24 8.41
N VAL A 151 -10.97 -31.34 9.03
CA VAL A 151 -10.19 -31.60 10.24
C VAL A 151 -10.93 -31.22 11.54
N MET A 152 -12.09 -30.54 11.47
CA MET A 152 -12.92 -30.19 12.65
C MET A 152 -13.46 -31.38 13.47
N GLY A 153 -13.03 -32.61 13.18
CA GLY A 153 -13.23 -33.81 14.00
C GLY A 153 -11.94 -34.44 14.57
N ILE A 154 -10.82 -33.69 14.62
CA ILE A 154 -9.53 -34.15 15.15
C ILE A 154 -9.31 -33.55 16.54
N GLU A 155 -8.94 -34.38 17.52
CA GLU A 155 -8.72 -34.00 18.93
C GLU A 155 -7.55 -33.01 19.16
N ASN A 156 -6.76 -32.70 18.13
CA ASN A 156 -5.56 -31.85 18.19
C ASN A 156 -5.64 -30.67 17.20
N LEU A 157 -6.54 -29.73 17.47
CA LEU A 157 -6.75 -28.54 16.64
C LEU A 157 -5.51 -27.61 16.62
N ASP A 158 -4.77 -27.54 17.72
CA ASP A 158 -3.69 -26.55 17.92
C ASP A 158 -2.43 -26.84 17.07
N ALA A 159 -2.08 -28.11 16.85
CA ALA A 159 -0.95 -28.50 15.98
C ALA A 159 -1.30 -28.38 14.49
N VAL A 160 -2.57 -28.54 14.17
CA VAL A 160 -3.12 -28.44 12.82
C VAL A 160 -3.15 -26.97 12.41
N VAL A 161 -3.84 -26.10 13.16
CA VAL A 161 -4.10 -24.68 12.80
C VAL A 161 -2.81 -23.87 12.62
N ALA A 162 -1.73 -24.20 13.36
CA ALA A 162 -0.47 -23.47 13.27
C ALA A 162 0.38 -23.79 12.02
N GLY A 163 0.05 -24.85 11.27
CA GLY A 163 0.90 -25.35 10.18
C GLY A 163 0.21 -25.85 8.93
N LEU A 164 -1.14 -25.79 8.84
CA LEU A 164 -1.98 -26.50 7.85
C LEU A 164 -1.55 -26.44 6.38
N VAL A 165 -0.87 -25.36 5.98
CA VAL A 165 -0.37 -25.17 4.63
C VAL A 165 1.04 -24.60 4.68
N VAL A 166 2.02 -25.41 4.27
CA VAL A 166 3.41 -25.00 4.08
C VAL A 166 3.68 -24.73 2.61
N GLU A 167 4.00 -23.48 2.28
CA GLU A 167 4.49 -23.09 0.94
C GLU A 167 5.98 -23.42 0.86
N LYS A 168 6.36 -24.32 -0.06
CA LYS A 168 7.76 -24.69 -0.30
C LYS A 168 8.39 -23.97 -1.50
N THR A 169 7.64 -23.10 -2.18
CA THR A 169 8.15 -22.30 -3.29
C THR A 169 9.21 -21.31 -2.77
N ARG A 170 10.32 -21.13 -3.50
CA ARG A 170 11.34 -20.12 -3.18
C ARG A 170 10.67 -18.75 -3.00
N PRO A 171 11.02 -17.95 -1.98
CA PRO A 171 10.36 -16.68 -1.71
C PRO A 171 10.63 -15.75 -2.88
N ASN A 172 9.65 -15.60 -3.76
CA ASN A 172 9.71 -14.63 -4.84
C ASN A 172 8.44 -13.78 -4.76
N LYS A 173 8.65 -12.52 -4.37
CA LYS A 173 7.72 -11.39 -4.27
C LYS A 173 6.33 -11.73 -3.72
N GLU A 174 6.13 -11.45 -2.43
CA GLU A 174 4.79 -11.17 -1.90
C GLU A 174 4.20 -10.02 -2.74
N PHE A 175 3.13 -10.28 -3.49
CA PHE A 175 2.40 -9.20 -4.16
C PHE A 175 1.55 -8.47 -3.11
N PRO A 176 1.57 -7.13 -3.11
CA PRO A 176 0.92 -6.36 -2.06
C PRO A 176 -0.60 -6.56 -2.09
N SER A 177 -1.21 -6.68 -0.91
CA SER A 177 -2.67 -6.64 -0.78
C SER A 177 -3.25 -5.32 -1.32
N PRO A 178 -4.55 -5.25 -1.66
CA PRO A 178 -5.16 -4.00 -2.16
C PRO A 178 -4.90 -2.82 -1.23
N LEU A 179 -4.90 -3.08 0.08
CA LEU A 179 -4.60 -2.07 1.09
C LEU A 179 -3.11 -1.69 1.12
N GLN A 180 -2.20 -2.65 0.95
CA GLN A 180 -0.75 -2.41 0.83
C GLN A 180 -0.36 -1.65 -0.44
N GLN A 181 -1.14 -1.77 -1.53
CA GLN A 181 -0.95 -0.99 -2.74
C GLN A 181 -1.61 0.40 -2.65
N ASN A 182 -2.89 0.45 -2.28
CA ASN A 182 -3.67 1.69 -2.33
C ASN A 182 -3.21 2.71 -1.30
N VAL A 183 -2.91 2.30 -0.06
CA VAL A 183 -2.55 3.26 1.00
C VAL A 183 -1.31 4.06 0.63
N PRO A 184 -0.14 3.45 0.31
CA PRO A 184 1.03 4.22 -0.08
C PRO A 184 0.82 5.03 -1.35
N ALA A 185 0.10 4.48 -2.34
CA ALA A 185 -0.05 5.11 -3.64
C ALA A 185 -0.94 6.36 -3.58
N TYR A 186 -2.12 6.28 -2.92
CA TYR A 186 -2.96 7.46 -2.69
C TYR A 186 -2.37 8.44 -1.68
N THR A 187 -1.48 7.98 -0.79
CA THR A 187 -0.70 8.87 0.07
C THR A 187 0.25 9.74 -0.75
N ILE A 188 1.06 9.14 -1.63
CA ILE A 188 1.99 9.88 -2.49
C ILE A 188 1.22 10.82 -3.42
N PHE A 189 0.14 10.34 -4.03
CA PHE A 189 -0.78 11.17 -4.82
C PHE A 189 -1.23 12.42 -4.05
N ALA A 190 -1.69 12.23 -2.81
CA ALA A 190 -2.14 13.31 -1.96
C ALA A 190 -1.02 14.28 -1.55
N MET A 191 0.22 13.80 -1.37
CA MET A 191 1.36 14.66 -1.05
C MET A 191 1.68 15.66 -2.17
N PHE A 192 1.36 15.35 -3.43
CA PHE A 192 1.51 16.31 -4.54
C PHE A 192 0.51 17.47 -4.48
N PHE A 193 -0.65 17.30 -3.83
CA PHE A 193 -1.63 18.38 -3.65
C PHE A 193 -1.13 19.49 -2.73
N ILE A 194 -0.04 19.28 -1.98
CA ILE A 194 0.67 20.34 -1.25
C ILE A 194 1.06 21.52 -2.15
N ALA A 195 1.25 21.26 -3.45
CA ALA A 195 1.60 22.27 -4.43
C ALA A 195 0.53 23.36 -4.55
N ILE A 196 -0.74 23.05 -4.31
CA ILE A 196 -1.84 24.03 -4.39
C ILE A 196 -1.68 25.14 -3.34
N PRO A 197 -1.76 24.85 -2.01
CA PRO A 197 -1.65 25.89 -1.00
C PRO A 197 -0.27 26.54 -1.00
N MET A 198 0.79 25.79 -1.27
CA MET A 198 2.16 26.31 -1.33
C MET A 198 2.31 27.37 -2.43
N SER A 199 1.89 27.04 -3.64
CA SER A 199 2.04 27.95 -4.79
C SER A 199 1.15 29.19 -4.64
N ILE A 200 -0.09 29.04 -4.19
CA ILE A 200 -0.98 30.16 -3.87
C ILE A 200 -0.36 31.06 -2.78
N GLY A 201 0.23 30.46 -1.73
CA GLY A 201 0.91 31.19 -0.67
C GLY A 201 2.09 32.03 -1.18
N PHE A 202 2.87 31.53 -2.14
CA PHE A 202 3.93 32.32 -2.80
C PHE A 202 3.36 33.48 -3.62
N LEU A 203 2.32 33.22 -4.43
CA LEU A 203 1.70 34.25 -5.25
C LEU A 203 1.07 35.36 -4.40
N LYS A 204 0.39 34.99 -3.31
CA LYS A 204 -0.27 35.94 -2.41
C LYS A 204 0.73 36.87 -1.73
N GLU A 205 1.85 36.34 -1.24
CA GLU A 205 2.89 37.18 -0.64
C GLU A 205 3.55 38.15 -1.63
N LYS A 206 3.67 37.73 -2.89
CA LYS A 206 4.19 38.59 -3.97
C LYS A 206 3.20 39.71 -4.32
N LYS A 207 1.90 39.41 -4.32
CA LYS A 207 0.83 40.37 -4.66
C LYS A 207 0.54 41.35 -3.52
N ASP A 208 0.46 40.89 -2.28
CA ASP A 208 0.01 41.68 -1.13
C ASP A 208 1.14 42.51 -0.49
N GLY A 209 2.30 42.63 -1.16
CA GLY A 209 3.43 43.43 -0.65
C GLY A 209 4.23 42.76 0.48
N THR A 210 3.84 41.55 0.91
CA THR A 210 4.44 40.89 2.09
C THR A 210 5.88 40.49 1.82
N LEU A 211 6.18 40.01 0.60
CA LEU A 211 7.54 39.63 0.22
C LEU A 211 8.49 40.85 0.23
N GLN A 212 8.04 41.99 -0.29
CA GLN A 212 8.80 43.25 -0.29
C GLN A 212 9.09 43.70 1.14
N ARG A 213 8.09 43.66 2.03
CA ARG A 213 8.28 43.96 3.46
C ARG A 213 9.28 43.02 4.11
N LEU A 214 9.25 41.73 3.78
CA LEU A 214 10.17 40.76 4.35
C LEU A 214 11.63 41.05 3.93
N PHE A 215 11.85 41.53 2.70
CA PHE A 215 13.17 41.95 2.23
C PHE A 215 13.68 43.27 2.83
N THR A 216 12.82 44.05 3.48
CA THR A 216 13.27 45.22 4.26
C THR A 216 13.77 44.85 5.66
N TYR A 217 13.49 43.63 6.14
CA TYR A 217 14.05 43.15 7.41
C TYR A 217 15.48 42.63 7.24
N PRO A 218 16.32 42.70 8.28
CA PRO A 218 17.69 42.16 8.27
C PRO A 218 17.67 40.63 8.41
N VAL A 219 17.02 39.94 7.47
CA VAL A 219 16.90 38.48 7.39
C VAL A 219 17.40 38.03 6.03
N ASN A 220 18.22 36.98 6.01
CA ASN A 220 18.76 36.42 4.76
C ASN A 220 17.62 35.84 3.89
N THR A 221 17.62 36.14 2.59
CA THR A 221 16.67 35.62 1.59
C THR A 221 16.56 34.10 1.60
N ASN A 222 17.68 33.38 1.77
CA ASN A 222 17.66 31.92 1.83
C ASN A 222 16.86 31.41 3.04
N LEU A 223 16.92 32.15 4.16
CA LEU A 223 16.25 31.82 5.40
C LEU A 223 14.74 32.08 5.30
N VAL A 224 14.35 33.13 4.56
CA VAL A 224 12.96 33.39 4.17
C VAL A 224 12.38 32.23 3.36
N ILE A 225 13.10 31.78 2.33
CA ILE A 225 12.65 30.69 1.45
C ILE A 225 12.57 29.37 2.24
N LEU A 226 13.59 29.04 3.03
CA LEU A 226 13.59 27.84 3.89
C LEU A 226 12.48 27.89 4.93
N GLY A 227 12.27 29.04 5.56
CA GLY A 227 11.19 29.25 6.53
C GLY A 227 9.80 29.04 5.94
N LYS A 228 9.67 29.14 4.61
CA LYS A 228 8.45 28.83 3.87
C LYS A 228 8.37 27.38 3.42
N ILE A 229 9.46 26.78 2.91
CA ILE A 229 9.46 25.40 2.39
C ILE A 229 9.36 24.36 3.52
N ILE A 230 10.11 24.54 4.61
CA ILE A 230 10.17 23.58 5.74
C ILE A 230 8.78 23.24 6.31
N PRO A 231 7.86 24.20 6.55
CA PRO A 231 6.49 23.95 6.97
C PRO A 231 5.75 22.94 6.09
N TYR A 232 5.74 23.14 4.77
CA TYR A 232 5.07 22.24 3.82
C TYR A 232 5.76 20.87 3.79
N TYR A 233 7.08 20.83 3.91
CA TYR A 233 7.84 19.58 4.00
C TYR A 233 7.46 18.77 5.24
N LEU A 234 7.39 19.42 6.41
CA LEU A 234 6.96 18.78 7.66
C LEU A 234 5.50 18.33 7.61
N ILE A 235 4.62 19.12 7.02
CA ILE A 235 3.22 18.74 6.79
C ILE A 235 3.12 17.49 5.91
N ASN A 236 3.91 17.40 4.84
CA ASN A 236 3.91 16.22 3.97
C ASN A 236 4.39 14.96 4.70
N ILE A 237 5.45 15.06 5.52
CA ILE A 237 5.89 13.93 6.35
C ILE A 237 4.79 13.52 7.32
N PHE A 238 4.18 14.48 8.00
CA PHE A 238 3.09 14.21 8.93
C PHE A 238 1.87 13.59 8.22
N GLN A 239 1.51 14.09 7.04
CA GLN A 239 0.46 13.55 6.19
C GLN A 239 0.74 12.10 5.82
N PHE A 240 1.97 11.76 5.43
CA PHE A 240 2.34 10.39 5.13
C PHE A 240 2.19 9.45 6.33
N ILE A 241 2.70 9.88 7.51
CA ILE A 241 2.57 9.11 8.75
C ILE A 241 1.10 8.91 9.10
N LEU A 242 0.29 9.97 9.04
CA LEU A 242 -1.14 9.90 9.32
C LEU A 242 -1.84 8.91 8.39
N MET A 243 -1.51 8.94 7.11
CA MET A 243 -2.14 8.06 6.12
C MET A 243 -1.77 6.59 6.33
N LEU A 244 -0.54 6.30 6.75
CA LEU A 244 -0.17 4.94 7.18
C LEU A 244 -0.94 4.51 8.43
N LEU A 245 -1.09 5.40 9.42
CA LEU A 245 -1.89 5.10 10.62
C LEU A 245 -3.36 4.83 10.26
N VAL A 246 -3.91 5.56 9.29
CA VAL A 246 -5.26 5.30 8.76
C VAL A 246 -5.33 3.92 8.09
N GLY A 247 -4.33 3.55 7.31
CA GLY A 247 -4.22 2.22 6.70
C GLY A 247 -4.16 1.09 7.74
N VAL A 248 -3.33 1.24 8.77
CA VAL A 248 -3.17 0.24 9.84
C VAL A 248 -4.41 0.16 10.72
N TYR A 249 -4.87 1.29 11.26
CA TYR A 249 -5.84 1.30 12.35
C TYR A 249 -7.28 1.45 11.87
N ILE A 250 -7.55 2.24 10.83
CA ILE A 250 -8.92 2.43 10.36
C ILE A 250 -9.26 1.36 9.33
N MET A 251 -8.42 1.20 8.31
CA MET A 251 -8.76 0.32 7.18
C MET A 251 -8.73 -1.16 7.57
N SER A 252 -7.81 -1.58 8.44
CA SER A 252 -7.78 -2.97 8.92
C SER A 252 -9.01 -3.39 9.73
N HIS A 253 -9.82 -2.45 10.24
CA HIS A 253 -11.09 -2.76 10.92
C HIS A 253 -12.29 -2.77 9.96
N ILE A 254 -12.15 -2.14 8.78
CA ILE A 254 -13.23 -2.02 7.81
C ILE A 254 -13.12 -3.11 6.73
N ILE A 255 -11.90 -3.45 6.33
CA ILE A 255 -11.60 -4.38 5.23
C ILE A 255 -11.00 -5.65 5.79
N SER A 256 -11.35 -6.79 5.20
CA SER A 256 -10.90 -8.13 5.64
C SER A 256 -9.40 -8.40 5.45
N PHE A 257 -8.67 -7.48 4.80
CA PHE A 257 -7.24 -7.59 4.51
C PHE A 257 -6.42 -6.84 5.56
N SER A 258 -5.48 -7.55 6.20
CA SER A 258 -4.52 -6.97 7.14
C SER A 258 -3.49 -6.08 6.43
N PHE A 259 -3.31 -4.84 6.92
CA PHE A 259 -2.21 -3.98 6.48
C PHE A 259 -0.95 -4.25 7.31
N HIS A 260 0.11 -4.67 6.64
CA HIS A 260 1.41 -4.92 7.26
C HIS A 260 2.41 -3.88 6.77
N LEU A 261 3.19 -3.29 7.68
CA LEU A 261 4.27 -2.35 7.34
C LEU A 261 5.54 -3.05 6.83
N GLY A 262 5.52 -4.38 6.74
CA GLY A 262 6.66 -5.23 6.42
C GLY A 262 7.60 -5.47 7.61
N GLU A 263 8.62 -6.29 7.41
CA GLU A 263 9.59 -6.66 8.45
C GLU A 263 10.47 -5.48 8.90
N HIS A 264 10.65 -4.48 8.03
CA HIS A 264 11.50 -3.31 8.29
C HIS A 264 10.76 -2.00 7.98
N PRO A 265 9.85 -1.55 8.88
CA PRO A 265 9.11 -0.30 8.72
C PRO A 265 10.01 0.94 8.58
N TRP A 266 11.24 0.86 9.09
CA TRP A 266 12.21 1.95 9.06
C TRP A 266 12.63 2.36 7.64
N HIS A 267 12.53 1.45 6.66
CA HIS A 267 12.83 1.76 5.26
C HIS A 267 11.87 2.79 4.64
N MET A 268 10.70 3.01 5.25
CA MET A 268 9.75 4.01 4.77
C MET A 268 10.27 5.43 4.99
N LEU A 269 11.03 5.68 6.06
CA LEU A 269 11.54 7.02 6.40
C LEU A 269 12.34 7.68 5.28
N PRO A 270 13.43 7.08 4.73
CA PRO A 270 14.18 7.72 3.65
C PRO A 270 13.33 7.95 2.40
N VAL A 271 12.41 7.04 2.08
CA VAL A 271 11.48 7.20 0.94
C VAL A 271 10.56 8.40 1.17
N THR A 272 9.92 8.50 2.34
CA THR A 272 9.06 9.64 2.70
C THR A 272 9.82 10.96 2.64
N MET A 273 11.06 10.99 3.13
CA MET A 273 11.90 12.20 3.11
C MET A 273 12.19 12.67 1.68
N VAL A 274 12.48 11.74 0.76
CA VAL A 274 12.73 12.05 -0.66
C VAL A 274 11.45 12.48 -1.37
N VAL A 275 10.33 11.77 -1.15
CA VAL A 275 9.05 12.13 -1.75
C VAL A 275 8.56 13.48 -1.24
N ALA A 276 8.71 13.78 0.06
CA ALA A 276 8.37 15.08 0.62
C ALA A 276 9.22 16.20 -0.01
N ALA A 277 10.49 15.94 -0.33
CA ALA A 277 11.36 16.91 -1.00
C ALA A 277 10.93 17.12 -2.45
N ALA A 278 10.60 16.05 -3.17
CA ALA A 278 10.15 16.11 -4.56
C ALA A 278 8.82 16.87 -4.69
N THR A 279 7.84 16.55 -3.84
CA THR A 279 6.50 17.17 -3.84
C THR A 279 6.53 18.65 -3.45
N THR A 280 7.35 19.03 -2.46
CA THR A 280 7.54 20.46 -2.13
C THR A 280 8.29 21.21 -3.22
N SER A 281 9.30 20.60 -3.84
CA SER A 281 10.00 21.19 -5.00
C SER A 281 9.05 21.39 -6.18
N PHE A 282 8.14 20.45 -6.42
CA PHE A 282 7.07 20.61 -7.41
C PHE A 282 6.15 21.79 -7.06
N GLY A 283 5.80 21.99 -5.79
CA GLY A 283 5.05 23.17 -5.34
C GLY A 283 5.77 24.49 -5.62
N VAL A 284 7.09 24.55 -5.41
CA VAL A 284 7.92 25.71 -5.78
C VAL A 284 7.93 25.93 -7.29
N LEU A 285 8.07 24.86 -8.08
CA LEU A 285 8.04 24.92 -9.54
C LEU A 285 6.72 25.51 -10.06
N VAL A 286 5.59 25.04 -9.53
CA VAL A 286 4.27 25.59 -9.89
C VAL A 286 4.17 27.07 -9.50
N ALA A 287 4.66 27.44 -8.32
CA ALA A 287 4.68 28.84 -7.86
C ALA A 287 5.51 29.76 -8.78
N ALA A 288 6.57 29.24 -9.40
CA ALA A 288 7.41 29.99 -10.33
C ALA A 288 6.74 30.21 -11.70
N LEU A 289 5.91 29.26 -12.13
CA LEU A 289 5.24 29.28 -13.44
C LEU A 289 3.91 30.03 -13.41
N ALA A 290 3.17 29.93 -12.31
CA ALA A 290 1.84 30.51 -12.17
C ALA A 290 1.86 32.03 -11.94
N ARG A 291 0.89 32.74 -12.54
CA ARG A 291 0.71 34.20 -12.39
C ARG A 291 -0.51 34.57 -11.55
N THR A 292 -1.51 33.70 -11.49
CA THR A 292 -2.73 33.90 -10.67
C THR A 292 -2.99 32.70 -9.76
N PRO A 293 -3.67 32.89 -8.61
CA PRO A 293 -4.05 31.78 -7.72
C PRO A 293 -4.85 30.68 -8.44
N GLU A 294 -5.74 31.05 -9.36
CA GLU A 294 -6.58 30.12 -10.13
C GLU A 294 -5.72 29.28 -11.09
N GLN A 295 -4.78 29.93 -11.79
CA GLN A 295 -3.80 29.24 -12.63
C GLN A 295 -2.92 28.31 -11.79
N SER A 296 -2.50 28.78 -10.61
CA SER A 296 -1.67 28.01 -9.67
C SER A 296 -2.37 26.75 -9.21
N SER A 297 -3.63 26.87 -8.78
CA SER A 297 -4.45 25.75 -8.34
C SER A 297 -4.65 24.73 -9.47
N THR A 298 -4.94 25.21 -10.69
CA THR A 298 -5.17 24.33 -11.85
C THR A 298 -3.89 23.60 -12.27
N LEU A 299 -2.75 24.30 -12.36
CA LEU A 299 -1.47 23.69 -12.72
C LEU A 299 -1.01 22.69 -11.66
N ALA A 300 -1.12 23.04 -10.38
CA ALA A 300 -0.77 22.13 -9.29
C ALA A 300 -1.67 20.89 -9.26
N ALA A 301 -3.00 21.05 -9.38
CA ALA A 301 -3.93 19.93 -9.37
C ALA A 301 -3.72 18.99 -10.56
N THR A 302 -3.67 19.52 -11.78
CA THR A 302 -3.44 18.72 -12.99
C THR A 302 -2.08 18.03 -12.95
N GLY A 303 -1.04 18.74 -12.51
CA GLY A 303 0.30 18.15 -12.38
C GLY A 303 0.36 17.08 -11.28
N ALA A 304 -0.31 17.28 -10.15
CA ALA A 304 -0.43 16.27 -9.10
C ALA A 304 -1.12 15.00 -9.63
N ILE A 305 -2.18 15.16 -10.42
CA ILE A 305 -2.88 14.04 -11.06
C ILE A 305 -1.96 13.28 -12.02
N LEU A 306 -1.24 13.98 -12.88
CA LEU A 306 -0.28 13.37 -13.80
C LEU A 306 0.84 12.62 -13.05
N MET A 307 1.38 13.21 -11.98
CA MET A 307 2.40 12.55 -11.15
C MET A 307 1.85 11.29 -10.48
N GLY A 308 0.58 11.30 -10.07
CA GLY A 308 -0.14 10.11 -9.61
C GLY A 308 -0.14 9.01 -10.68
N VAL A 309 -0.65 9.32 -11.87
CA VAL A 309 -0.75 8.37 -12.99
C VAL A 309 0.61 7.78 -13.35
N PHE A 310 1.67 8.60 -13.43
CA PHE A 310 3.03 8.10 -13.66
C PHE A 310 3.58 7.26 -12.49
N GLY A 311 3.10 7.50 -11.28
CA GLY A 311 3.38 6.70 -10.09
C GLY A 311 2.67 5.35 -10.04
N GLY A 312 1.76 5.07 -10.99
CA GLY A 312 1.10 3.76 -11.14
C GLY A 312 -0.21 3.60 -10.35
N ILE A 313 -0.92 4.70 -10.05
CA ILE A 313 -2.32 4.67 -9.58
C ILE A 313 -3.32 4.86 -10.71
#